data_AF-A0A954YLL8-F1
#
_entry.id   AF-A0A954YLL8-F1
#
_cell.length_a   1.000
_cell.length_b   1.000
_cell.length_c   1.000
_cell.angle_alpha   90.00
_cell.angle_beta   90.00
_cell.angle_gamma   90.00
#
_symmetry.space_group_name_H-M   'P 1'
#
loop_
_entity.id
_entity.type
_entity.pdbx_description
1 polymer ?
#
loop_
_entity_poly.entity_id
_entity_poly.type
_entity_poly.pdbx_seq_one_letter_code
_entity_poly.pdbx_strand_id
1 'polypeptide(L)'
;MRVESLESRHVLSPLAPLGDHHGETHCCGDDHSHALLIGINLNDADLHDGIFVATNFSGASLINTNFEGADLTRAVLNSADFGGSAAVGAHF
;
A
#
# COMPACT_ATOMS: atom_id res chain seq x y z
N MET A 1 -59.72 -9.73 -21.54
CA MET A 1 -59.60 -11.15 -21.91
C MET A 1 -58.19 -11.59 -21.55
N ARG A 2 -58.08 -12.68 -20.80
CA ARG A 2 -56.86 -13.21 -20.17
C ARG A 2 -56.44 -14.49 -20.89
N VAL A 3 -55.17 -14.59 -21.26
CA VAL A 3 -54.38 -15.83 -21.52
C VAL A 3 -52.91 -15.43 -21.31
N GLU A 4 -52.28 -15.66 -20.16
CA GLU A 4 -51.69 -16.90 -19.62
C GLU A 4 -50.54 -17.49 -20.45
N SER A 5 -49.33 -17.34 -19.86
CA SER A 5 -48.19 -18.26 -19.80
C SER A 5 -47.73 -19.02 -21.05
N LEU A 6 -46.51 -18.72 -21.50
CA LEU A 6 -45.64 -19.71 -22.14
C LEU A 6 -44.23 -19.62 -21.55
N GLU A 7 -44.05 -20.25 -20.39
CA GLU A 7 -42.74 -20.70 -19.93
C GLU A 7 -42.26 -21.82 -20.85
N SER A 8 -41.17 -21.61 -21.61
CA SER A 8 -40.32 -22.69 -22.11
C SER A 8 -38.95 -22.20 -22.59
N ARG A 9 -38.00 -22.20 -21.64
CA ARG A 9 -36.67 -22.81 -21.76
C ARG A 9 -35.76 -22.34 -22.90
N HIS A 10 -34.82 -21.44 -22.61
CA HIS A 10 -33.40 -21.80 -22.62
C HIS A 10 -32.54 -20.78 -21.85
N VAL A 11 -32.04 -21.26 -20.72
CA VAL A 11 -30.88 -20.82 -19.93
C VAL A 11 -29.87 -19.90 -20.63
N LEU A 12 -29.81 -18.65 -20.19
CA LEU A 12 -28.53 -17.96 -20.01
C LEU A 12 -28.59 -17.32 -18.62
N SER A 13 -27.69 -17.78 -17.76
CA SER A 13 -27.54 -17.47 -16.34
C SER A 13 -27.74 -15.98 -16.02
N PRO A 14 -28.28 -15.63 -14.84
CA PRO A 14 -28.09 -14.27 -14.33
C PRO A 14 -26.59 -14.02 -14.30
N LEU A 15 -26.15 -13.01 -15.05
CA LEU A 15 -24.77 -12.53 -15.01
C LEU A 15 -24.47 -12.26 -13.54
N ALA A 16 -23.58 -13.08 -12.98
CA ALA A 16 -23.08 -12.94 -11.62
C ALA A 16 -22.70 -11.47 -11.36
N PRO A 17 -22.89 -10.98 -10.12
CA PRO A 17 -22.52 -9.61 -9.76
C PRO A 17 -21.10 -9.33 -10.26
N LEU A 18 -20.97 -8.24 -11.02
CA LEU A 18 -19.68 -7.69 -11.39
C LEU A 18 -18.88 -7.55 -10.10
N GLY A 19 -17.79 -8.33 -10.04
CA GLY A 19 -16.77 -8.40 -9.01
C GLY A 19 -17.05 -7.60 -7.76
N ASP A 20 -17.28 -8.36 -6.69
CA ASP A 20 -16.97 -7.97 -5.33
C ASP A 20 -15.76 -7.02 -5.33
N HIS A 21 -16.00 -5.76 -4.99
CA HIS A 21 -14.97 -4.94 -4.36
C HIS A 21 -14.79 -5.50 -2.93
N HIS A 22 -14.35 -6.75 -2.85
CA HIS A 22 -13.65 -7.26 -1.70
C HIS A 22 -12.44 -6.36 -1.51
N GLY A 23 -12.34 -5.79 -0.33
CA GLY A 23 -11.31 -4.84 0.00
C GLY A 23 -11.90 -3.85 0.96
N GLU A 24 -12.17 -4.33 2.16
CA GLU A 24 -12.04 -3.48 3.33
C GLU A 24 -10.69 -2.77 3.16
N THR A 25 -10.69 -1.48 2.83
CA THR A 25 -9.45 -0.69 2.74
C THR A 25 -8.99 -0.40 4.17
N HIS A 26 -8.53 -1.44 4.84
CA HIS A 26 -7.65 -1.40 6.01
C HIS A 26 -6.48 -2.37 5.78
N CYS A 27 -6.00 -2.50 4.54
CA CYS A 27 -5.11 -3.59 4.15
C CYS A 27 -4.01 -3.12 3.20
N CYS A 28 -2.96 -2.51 3.73
CA CYS A 28 -1.58 -3.00 3.61
C CYS A 28 -0.63 -1.85 3.98
N GLY A 29 0.36 -2.12 4.83
CA GLY A 29 1.54 -1.26 4.88
C GLY A 29 2.01 -1.01 3.44
N ASP A 30 2.23 0.25 3.10
CA ASP A 30 2.66 0.64 1.77
C ASP A 30 3.93 -0.15 1.41
N ASP A 31 3.79 -1.12 0.51
CA ASP A 31 4.90 -1.92 -0.01
C ASP A 31 5.61 -1.10 -1.07
N HIS A 32 6.63 -0.38 -0.63
CA HIS A 32 7.57 0.33 -1.47
C HIS A 32 8.88 -0.45 -1.61
N SER A 33 8.84 -1.76 -1.38
CA SER A 33 9.97 -2.66 -1.55
C SER A 33 10.62 -2.45 -2.92
N HIS A 34 11.94 -2.30 -2.95
CA HIS A 34 12.73 -2.01 -4.16
C HIS A 34 12.45 -0.66 -4.86
N ALA A 35 11.69 0.26 -4.27
CA ALA A 35 11.47 1.57 -4.87
C ALA A 35 12.76 2.42 -4.89
N LEU A 36 12.86 3.31 -5.88
CA LEU A 36 13.95 4.29 -6.00
C LEU A 36 13.42 5.66 -5.57
N LEU A 37 13.64 5.99 -4.30
CA LEU A 37 13.22 7.24 -3.63
C LEU A 37 14.45 8.13 -3.37
N ILE A 38 15.27 8.31 -4.40
CA ILE A 38 16.55 9.04 -4.30
C ILE A 38 16.28 10.55 -4.32
N GLY A 39 16.76 11.28 -3.31
CA GLY A 39 16.62 12.75 -3.25
C GLY A 39 15.20 13.25 -2.97
N ILE A 40 14.27 12.38 -2.59
CA ILE A 40 12.88 12.77 -2.32
C ILE A 40 12.77 13.50 -0.98
N ASN A 41 11.80 14.41 -0.88
CA ASN A 41 11.42 15.03 0.38
C ASN A 41 10.19 14.31 0.95
N LEU A 42 10.39 13.60 2.06
CA LEU A 42 9.39 12.88 2.86
C LEU A 42 9.34 13.44 4.29
N ASN A 43 9.71 14.70 4.47
CA ASN A 43 9.66 15.34 5.78
C ASN A 43 8.24 15.32 6.34
N ASP A 44 8.10 15.04 7.63
CA ASP A 44 6.81 14.91 8.35
C ASP A 44 5.89 13.81 7.77
N ALA A 45 6.40 12.92 6.91
CA ALA A 45 5.62 11.82 6.38
C ALA A 45 5.36 10.76 7.45
N ASP A 46 4.18 10.17 7.42
CA ASP A 46 3.82 9.04 8.27
C ASP A 46 3.98 7.75 7.47
N LEU A 47 5.00 6.98 7.79
CA LEU A 47 5.40 5.72 7.16
C LEU A 47 5.38 4.57 8.18
N HIS A 48 4.56 4.68 9.24
CA HIS A 48 4.42 3.64 10.27
C HIS A 48 3.96 2.31 9.66
N ASP A 49 4.47 1.19 10.18
CA ASP A 49 4.20 -0.18 9.71
C ASP A 49 4.39 -0.38 8.19
N GLY A 50 5.09 0.53 7.51
CA GLY A 50 5.34 0.46 6.06
C GLY A 50 6.45 -0.52 5.70
N ILE A 51 6.40 -1.07 4.48
CA ILE A 51 7.39 -2.05 4.00
C ILE A 51 8.26 -1.39 2.93
N PHE A 52 9.51 -1.12 3.29
CA PHE A 52 10.52 -0.43 2.48
C PHE A 52 11.77 -1.30 2.25
N VAL A 53 11.55 -2.60 2.07
CA VAL A 53 12.62 -3.58 1.95
C VAL A 53 13.40 -3.34 0.65
N ALA A 54 14.73 -3.23 0.76
CA ALA A 54 15.63 -2.92 -0.37
C ALA A 54 15.31 -1.62 -1.12
N THR A 55 14.60 -0.68 -0.49
CA THR A 55 14.26 0.64 -1.07
C THR A 55 15.45 1.59 -1.00
N ASN A 56 15.67 2.39 -2.04
CA ASN A 56 16.78 3.34 -2.07
C ASN A 56 16.31 4.76 -1.77
N PHE A 57 16.59 5.23 -0.56
CA PHE A 57 16.36 6.58 -0.06
C PHE A 57 17.60 7.47 -0.15
N SER A 58 18.59 7.15 -0.99
CA SER A 58 19.85 7.91 -1.00
C SER A 58 19.58 9.40 -1.26
N GLY A 59 20.09 10.28 -0.40
CA GLY A 59 19.86 11.73 -0.48
C GLY A 59 18.45 12.19 -0.13
N ALA A 60 17.56 11.30 0.33
CA ALA A 60 16.20 11.68 0.73
C ALA A 60 16.20 12.50 2.03
N SER A 61 15.26 13.43 2.14
CA SER A 61 14.98 14.18 3.36
C SER A 61 13.81 13.50 4.08
N LEU A 62 14.08 12.94 5.25
CA LEU A 62 13.18 12.14 6.10
C LEU A 62 13.07 12.80 7.50
N ILE A 63 13.07 14.13 7.54
CA ILE A 63 13.08 14.93 8.76
C ILE A 63 11.69 14.85 9.41
N ASN A 64 11.62 14.52 10.70
CA ASN A 64 10.37 14.27 11.44
C ASN A 64 9.47 13.17 10.83
N THR A 65 10.02 12.28 10.01
CA THR A 65 9.27 11.15 9.44
C THR A 65 9.01 10.08 10.50
N ASN A 66 7.81 9.47 10.49
CA ASN A 66 7.47 8.35 11.36
C ASN A 66 7.70 7.01 10.64
N PHE A 67 8.63 6.20 11.14
CA PHE A 67 8.93 4.84 10.71
C PHE A 67 8.62 3.81 11.81
N GLU A 68 7.75 4.14 12.77
CA GLU A 68 7.39 3.20 13.84
C GLU A 68 6.86 1.88 13.25
N GLY A 69 7.46 0.75 13.61
CA GLY A 69 7.09 -0.56 13.07
C GLY A 69 7.45 -0.82 11.59
N ALA A 70 8.09 0.12 10.89
CA ALA A 70 8.41 -0.03 9.48
C ALA A 70 9.53 -1.06 9.21
N ASP A 71 9.45 -1.77 8.08
CA ASP A 71 10.50 -2.70 7.61
C ASP A 71 11.38 -2.05 6.55
N LEU A 72 12.54 -1.57 6.96
CA LEU A 72 13.60 -0.99 6.13
C LEU A 72 14.71 -2.01 5.83
N THR A 73 14.44 -3.32 5.95
CA THR A 73 15.44 -4.38 5.72
C THR A 73 16.14 -4.19 4.38
N ARG A 74 17.48 -4.05 4.39
CA ARG A 74 18.31 -3.82 3.18
C ARG A 74 18.05 -2.48 2.47
N ALA A 75 17.31 -1.54 3.06
CA ALA A 75 17.13 -0.22 2.48
C ALA A 75 18.46 0.53 2.38
N VAL A 76 18.59 1.37 1.34
CA VAL A 76 19.79 2.16 1.08
C VAL A 76 19.50 3.61 1.48
N LEU A 77 20.14 4.06 2.56
CA LEU A 77 19.89 5.37 3.18
C LEU A 77 21.09 6.34 3.03
N ASN A 78 21.93 6.14 2.00
CA ASN A 78 23.17 6.91 1.86
C ASN A 78 22.88 8.41 1.69
N SER A 79 23.48 9.24 2.55
CA SER A 79 23.24 10.70 2.54
C SER A 79 21.78 11.12 2.77
N ALA A 80 20.93 10.24 3.31
CA ALA A 80 19.59 10.62 3.72
C ALA A 80 19.61 11.37 5.06
N ASP A 81 18.72 12.35 5.24
CA ASP A 81 18.58 13.14 6.46
C ASP A 81 17.41 12.63 7.30
N PHE A 82 17.69 12.20 8.53
CA PHE A 82 16.71 11.63 9.47
C PHE A 82 16.47 12.54 10.69
N GLY A 83 16.76 13.84 10.58
CA GLY A 83 16.61 14.76 11.70
C GLY A 83 15.23 14.68 12.35
N GLY A 84 15.15 14.19 13.59
CA GLY A 84 13.88 14.10 14.33
C GLY A 84 12.94 12.97 13.90
N SER A 85 13.34 12.05 13.01
CA SER A 85 12.50 10.91 12.64
C SER A 85 12.29 9.94 13.81
N ALA A 86 11.10 9.36 13.93
CA ALA A 86 10.81 8.28 14.86
C ALA A 86 10.97 6.93 14.16
N ALA A 87 11.65 5.96 14.76
CA ALA A 87 11.83 4.61 14.19
C ALA A 87 11.70 3.53 15.28
N VAL A 88 10.78 3.73 16.22
CA VAL A 88 10.55 2.80 17.32
C VAL A 88 10.04 1.49 16.74
N GLY A 89 10.69 0.37 17.05
CA GLY A 89 10.30 -0.93 16.52
C GLY A 89 10.52 -1.12 15.01
N ALA A 90 11.22 -0.19 14.34
CA ALA A 90 11.58 -0.35 12.94
C ALA A 90 12.64 -1.46 12.76
N HIS A 91 12.57 -2.17 11.64
CA HIS A 91 13.51 -3.20 11.23
C HIS A 91 14.46 -2.64 10.15
N PHE A 92 15.79 -2.83 10.27
CA PHE A 92 16.81 -2.28 9.35
C PHE A 92 17.70 -3.38 8.76
#